data_AF-A0A1E9ZAT6-F1
#
_entry.id   AF-A0A1E9ZAT6-F1
#
_cell.length_a   1.000
_cell.length_b   1.000
_cell.length_c   1.000
_cell.angle_alpha   90.00
_cell.angle_beta   90.00
_cell.angle_gamma   90.00
#
_symmetry.space_group_name_H-M   'P 1'
#
loop_
_entity.id
_entity.type
_entity.pdbx_description
1 polymer ?
#
loop_
_entity_poly.entity_id
_entity_poly.type
_entity_poly.pdbx_seq_one_letter_code
_entity_poly.pdbx_strand_id
1 'polypeptide(L)'
;MANYTAADIKALREKTGAGMLDVKKALDEANGDQQKAAEIIRVKGLKGITKREGRATAEGLVAARVENGVGYMIEVNSETDFVAKSDPFIAFGQNVLEAAIAADASTLEELQAASYEGKTVEELTTDAGALLGEKIVVRRVARVEGENVAVYLHKTSKDLPAQVGVLLAVSGENTDEIAHDVAVHIAAMSPKYLDSESIPADQIETEKRVARETAIAEGKPEKILDKIVEGRLKGFFKENTLLDQDFAKDSKKSVAQVLSEAGATATAFARFRVGA
;
A
#
# COMPACT_ATOMS: atom_id res chain seq x y z
N MET A 1 -25.21 -15.50 36.07
CA MET A 1 -24.06 -15.91 35.23
C MET A 1 -24.30 -15.37 33.83
N ALA A 2 -23.25 -15.04 33.08
CA ALA A 2 -23.43 -14.67 31.68
C ALA A 2 -24.07 -15.84 30.93
N ASN A 3 -25.07 -15.57 30.07
CA ASN A 3 -25.75 -16.60 29.27
C ASN A 3 -24.95 -17.03 28.03
N TYR A 4 -23.66 -16.73 27.99
CA TYR A 4 -22.75 -17.02 26.90
C TYR A 4 -21.37 -17.36 27.47
N THR A 5 -20.57 -18.08 26.69
CA THR A 5 -19.25 -18.61 27.06
C THR A 5 -18.12 -17.77 26.48
N ALA A 6 -16.88 -18.04 26.91
CA ALA A 6 -15.70 -17.48 26.25
C ALA A 6 -15.58 -17.91 24.78
N ALA A 7 -16.07 -19.11 24.43
CA ALA A 7 -16.11 -19.59 23.05
C ALA A 7 -17.10 -18.78 22.20
N ASP A 8 -18.24 -18.40 22.77
CA ASP A 8 -19.25 -17.55 22.11
C ASP A 8 -18.71 -16.15 21.81
N ILE A 9 -17.93 -15.58 22.73
CA ILE A 9 -17.24 -14.30 22.51
C ILE A 9 -16.23 -14.46 21.35
N LYS A 10 -15.43 -15.53 21.36
CA LYS A 10 -14.43 -15.79 20.32
C LYS A 10 -15.09 -15.95 18.96
N ALA A 11 -16.17 -16.74 18.86
CA ALA A 11 -16.89 -16.98 17.62
C ALA A 11 -17.50 -15.69 17.05
N LEU A 12 -18.13 -14.86 17.90
CA LEU A 12 -18.69 -13.58 17.45
C LEU A 12 -17.60 -12.60 17.00
N ARG A 13 -16.48 -12.59 17.70
CA ARG A 13 -15.32 -11.77 17.34
C ARG A 13 -14.72 -12.20 15.99
N GLU A 14 -14.56 -13.49 15.75
CA GLU A 14 -14.08 -14.00 14.47
C GLU A 14 -15.04 -13.64 13.32
N LYS A 15 -16.35 -13.74 13.57
CA LYS A 15 -17.39 -13.41 12.59
C LYS A 15 -17.48 -11.92 12.25
N THR A 16 -17.30 -11.05 13.24
CA THR A 16 -17.51 -9.59 13.07
C THR A 16 -16.21 -8.81 12.89
N GLY A 17 -15.06 -9.37 13.31
CA GLY A 17 -13.79 -8.66 13.40
C GLY A 17 -13.73 -7.59 14.49
N ALA A 18 -14.80 -7.40 15.26
CA ALA A 18 -14.90 -6.32 16.25
C ALA A 18 -13.99 -6.52 17.47
N GLY A 19 -13.69 -5.43 18.17
CA GLY A 19 -12.92 -5.44 19.41
C GLY A 19 -13.54 -6.33 20.50
N MET A 20 -12.68 -7.00 21.27
CA MET A 20 -13.10 -7.98 22.31
C MET A 20 -14.12 -7.39 23.31
N LEU A 21 -13.91 -6.14 23.75
CA LEU A 21 -14.81 -5.48 24.68
C LEU A 21 -16.17 -5.14 24.05
N ASP A 22 -16.19 -4.78 22.78
CA ASP A 22 -17.43 -4.44 22.07
C ASP A 22 -18.27 -5.70 21.84
N VAL A 23 -17.62 -6.81 21.48
CA VAL A 23 -18.25 -8.13 21.37
C VAL A 23 -18.86 -8.56 22.71
N LYS A 24 -18.11 -8.43 23.81
CA LYS A 24 -18.60 -8.78 25.14
C LYS A 24 -19.82 -7.93 25.55
N LYS A 25 -19.74 -6.61 25.39
CA LYS A 25 -20.86 -5.70 25.70
C LYS A 25 -22.10 -5.98 24.84
N ALA A 26 -21.90 -6.31 23.57
CA ALA A 26 -23.01 -6.64 22.68
C ALA A 26 -23.70 -7.95 23.10
N LEU A 27 -22.93 -8.97 23.49
CA LEU A 27 -23.49 -10.22 24.04
C LEU A 27 -24.21 -10.00 25.37
N ASP A 28 -23.70 -9.13 26.25
CA ASP A 28 -24.38 -8.74 27.48
C ASP A 28 -25.75 -8.10 27.17
N GLU A 29 -25.80 -7.12 26.27
CA GLU A 29 -27.04 -6.44 25.87
C GLU A 29 -28.02 -7.31 25.07
N ALA A 30 -27.49 -8.31 24.36
CA ALA A 30 -28.26 -9.30 23.63
C ALA A 30 -28.70 -10.47 24.51
N ASN A 31 -28.35 -10.51 25.80
CA ASN A 31 -28.57 -11.65 26.69
C ASN A 31 -28.01 -12.98 26.14
N GLY A 32 -26.87 -12.91 25.44
CA GLY A 32 -26.21 -14.05 24.81
C GLY A 32 -26.67 -14.37 23.38
N ASP A 33 -27.65 -13.66 22.83
CA ASP A 33 -28.09 -13.86 21.45
C ASP A 33 -27.04 -13.33 20.45
N GLN A 34 -26.47 -14.26 19.68
CA GLN A 34 -25.39 -14.00 18.72
C GLN A 34 -25.81 -13.08 17.57
N GLN A 35 -27.02 -13.24 17.05
CA GLN A 35 -27.50 -12.46 15.91
C GLN A 35 -27.80 -11.03 16.37
N LYS A 36 -28.52 -10.89 17.47
CA LYS A 36 -28.84 -9.59 18.06
C LYS A 36 -27.56 -8.86 18.52
N ALA A 37 -26.56 -9.57 19.04
CA ALA A 37 -25.27 -8.98 19.37
C ALA A 37 -24.56 -8.42 18.14
N ALA A 38 -24.57 -9.14 17.01
CA ALA A 38 -24.01 -8.65 15.75
C ALA A 38 -24.73 -7.38 15.25
N GLU A 39 -26.07 -7.32 15.35
CA GLU A 39 -26.85 -6.12 15.03
C GLU A 39 -26.48 -4.94 15.94
N ILE A 40 -26.33 -5.17 17.25
CA ILE A 40 -25.92 -4.15 18.23
C ILE A 40 -24.53 -3.60 17.90
N ILE A 41 -23.58 -4.46 17.54
CA ILE A 41 -22.22 -4.05 17.12
C ILE A 41 -22.33 -3.09 15.94
N ARG A 42 -23.08 -3.48 14.90
CA ARG A 42 -23.24 -2.66 13.69
C ARG A 42 -23.88 -1.30 13.99
N VAL A 43 -24.97 -1.28 14.76
CA VAL A 43 -25.66 -0.04 15.14
C VAL A 43 -24.75 0.89 15.94
N LYS A 44 -23.97 0.35 16.89
CA LYS A 44 -23.03 1.15 17.68
C LYS A 44 -21.85 1.64 16.85
N GLY A 45 -21.36 0.82 15.94
CA GLY A 45 -20.31 1.17 14.99
C GLY A 45 -20.70 2.39 14.13
N LEU A 46 -21.89 2.35 13.54
CA LEU A 46 -22.43 3.47 12.75
C LEU A 46 -22.55 4.76 13.59
N LYS A 47 -23.06 4.67 14.83
CA LYS A 47 -23.15 5.82 15.75
C LYS A 47 -21.78 6.37 16.16
N GLY A 48 -20.74 5.55 16.09
CA GLY A 48 -19.40 5.89 16.51
C GLY A 48 -18.52 6.48 15.41
N ILE A 49 -18.91 6.38 14.13
CA ILE A 49 -17.99 6.58 13.00
C ILE A 49 -17.37 7.99 12.96
N THR A 50 -18.17 9.03 13.18
CA THR A 50 -17.72 10.43 13.20
C THR A 50 -16.76 10.72 14.35
N LYS A 51 -16.88 9.99 15.47
CA LYS A 51 -15.95 10.10 16.60
C LYS A 51 -14.57 9.49 16.31
N ARG A 52 -14.43 8.78 15.19
CA ARG A 52 -13.18 8.10 14.80
C ARG A 52 -12.38 8.84 13.74
N GLU A 53 -12.93 9.88 13.10
CA GLU A 53 -12.28 10.60 11.98
C GLU A 53 -10.84 11.07 12.29
N GLY A 54 -10.58 11.54 13.51
CA GLY A 54 -9.25 12.00 13.94
C GLY A 54 -8.26 10.89 14.31
N ARG A 55 -8.66 9.61 14.25
CA ARG A 55 -7.78 8.49 14.63
C ARG A 55 -6.80 8.16 13.52
N ALA A 56 -5.61 7.73 13.93
CA ALA A 56 -4.56 7.28 13.02
C ALA A 56 -4.85 5.86 12.53
N THR A 57 -4.59 5.62 11.24
CA THR A 57 -4.77 4.32 10.58
C THR A 57 -3.47 3.91 9.91
N ALA A 58 -2.55 3.38 10.72
CA ALA A 58 -1.19 3.02 10.29
C ALA A 58 -1.05 1.54 9.89
N GLU A 59 -2.06 0.72 10.20
CA GLU A 59 -2.13 -0.70 9.86
C GLU A 59 -3.04 -0.89 8.63
N GLY A 60 -3.09 -2.10 8.05
CA GLY A 60 -3.93 -2.34 6.89
C GLY A 60 -3.45 -3.46 5.98
N LEU A 61 -3.74 -3.34 4.68
CA LEU A 61 -3.22 -4.23 3.65
C LEU A 61 -3.04 -3.51 2.32
N VAL A 62 -2.18 -4.09 1.48
CA VAL A 62 -2.10 -3.83 0.05
C VAL A 62 -2.64 -5.04 -0.70
N ALA A 63 -3.53 -4.81 -1.66
CA ALA A 63 -3.99 -5.83 -2.59
C ALA A 63 -3.68 -5.37 -4.02
N ALA A 64 -3.30 -6.29 -4.89
CA ALA A 64 -2.97 -5.99 -6.27
C ALA A 64 -3.29 -7.17 -7.19
N ARG A 65 -3.61 -6.87 -8.44
CA ARG A 65 -3.84 -7.85 -9.51
C ARG A 65 -3.54 -7.24 -10.86
N VAL A 66 -3.10 -8.08 -11.80
CA VAL A 66 -2.92 -7.73 -13.20
C VAL A 66 -4.02 -8.39 -14.01
N GLU A 67 -4.68 -7.62 -14.86
CA GLU A 67 -5.74 -8.07 -15.75
C GLU A 67 -5.58 -7.41 -17.12
N ASN A 68 -5.48 -8.22 -18.18
CA ASN A 68 -5.34 -7.76 -19.57
C ASN A 68 -4.20 -6.73 -19.80
N GLY A 69 -3.05 -6.91 -19.17
CA GLY A 69 -1.89 -6.00 -19.30
C GLY A 69 -1.96 -4.74 -18.42
N VAL A 70 -2.98 -4.63 -17.56
CA VAL A 70 -3.14 -3.53 -16.62
C VAL A 70 -3.04 -4.05 -15.19
N GLY A 71 -2.10 -3.51 -14.41
CA GLY A 71 -1.97 -3.74 -12.99
C GLY A 71 -2.76 -2.72 -12.18
N TYR A 72 -3.53 -3.20 -11.21
CA TYR A 72 -4.24 -2.40 -10.22
C TYR A 72 -3.74 -2.75 -8.83
N MET A 73 -3.55 -1.73 -8.00
CA MET A 73 -3.10 -1.90 -6.62
C MET A 73 -3.81 -0.90 -5.72
N ILE A 74 -4.29 -1.36 -4.58
CA ILE A 74 -5.00 -0.55 -3.59
C ILE A 74 -4.33 -0.68 -2.23
N GLU A 75 -4.40 0.39 -1.43
CA GLU A 75 -4.09 0.35 0.00
C GLU A 75 -5.35 0.68 0.80
N VAL A 76 -5.72 -0.22 1.72
CA VAL A 76 -6.75 0.02 2.72
C VAL A 76 -6.15 -0.06 4.11
N ASN A 77 -6.54 0.87 4.99
CA ASN A 77 -5.99 0.98 6.34
C ASN A 77 -7.02 0.75 7.44
N SER A 78 -6.51 0.28 8.57
CA SER A 78 -7.21 0.12 9.85
C SER A 78 -6.40 0.79 10.98
N GLU A 79 -6.97 0.86 12.19
CA GLU A 79 -6.26 1.38 13.36
C GLU A 79 -5.29 0.32 13.92
N THR A 80 -5.68 -0.97 13.88
CA THR A 80 -4.90 -2.06 14.48
C THR A 80 -4.58 -3.21 13.53
N ASP A 81 -3.53 -3.96 13.88
CA ASP A 81 -3.10 -5.17 13.19
C ASP A 81 -4.10 -6.33 13.37
N PHE A 82 -4.84 -6.34 14.49
CA PHE A 82 -5.89 -7.30 14.77
C PHE A 82 -7.03 -7.24 13.75
N VAL A 83 -7.45 -6.02 13.40
CA VAL A 83 -8.44 -5.83 12.33
C VAL A 83 -7.81 -6.13 10.97
N ALA A 84 -6.58 -5.66 10.72
CA ALA A 84 -5.89 -5.88 9.45
C ALA A 84 -5.80 -7.37 9.04
N LYS A 85 -5.60 -8.27 10.01
CA LYS A 85 -5.51 -9.72 9.76
C LYS A 85 -6.81 -10.49 9.89
N SER A 86 -7.94 -9.80 10.10
CA SER A 86 -9.25 -10.45 10.19
C SER A 86 -9.83 -10.75 8.80
N ASP A 87 -10.54 -11.87 8.65
CA ASP A 87 -11.17 -12.25 7.39
C ASP A 87 -12.12 -11.17 6.83
N PRO A 88 -12.96 -10.48 7.65
CA PRO A 88 -13.83 -9.43 7.13
C PRO A 88 -13.07 -8.23 6.54
N PHE A 89 -11.93 -7.84 7.12
CA PHE A 89 -11.11 -6.75 6.59
C PHE A 89 -10.37 -7.17 5.30
N ILE A 90 -9.85 -8.40 5.26
CA ILE A 90 -9.22 -8.94 4.05
C ILE A 90 -10.23 -9.02 2.91
N ALA A 91 -11.45 -9.51 3.18
CA ALA A 91 -12.53 -9.55 2.20
C ALA A 91 -12.92 -8.15 1.72
N PHE A 92 -13.03 -7.17 2.62
CA PHE A 92 -13.25 -5.77 2.26
C PHE A 92 -12.17 -5.26 1.29
N GLY A 93 -10.89 -5.50 1.57
CA GLY A 93 -9.79 -5.11 0.69
C GLY A 93 -9.88 -5.75 -0.71
N GLN A 94 -10.30 -7.02 -0.80
CA GLN A 94 -10.53 -7.67 -2.09
C GLN A 94 -11.71 -7.06 -2.84
N ASN A 95 -12.83 -6.77 -2.16
CA ASN A 95 -13.99 -6.13 -2.79
C ASN A 95 -13.64 -4.75 -3.34
N VAL A 96 -12.81 -3.97 -2.61
CA VAL A 96 -12.30 -2.68 -3.09
C VAL A 96 -11.41 -2.86 -4.32
N LEU A 97 -10.57 -3.89 -4.37
CA LEU A 97 -9.77 -4.20 -5.56
C LEU A 97 -10.64 -4.59 -6.75
N GLU A 98 -11.67 -5.42 -6.55
CA GLU A 98 -12.63 -5.75 -7.62
C GLU A 98 -13.33 -4.50 -8.15
N ALA A 99 -13.76 -3.59 -7.27
CA ALA A 99 -14.35 -2.31 -7.67
C ALA A 99 -13.36 -1.46 -8.49
N ALA A 100 -12.09 -1.40 -8.08
CA ALA A 100 -11.05 -0.67 -8.78
C ALA A 100 -10.86 -1.16 -10.22
N ILE A 101 -10.81 -2.48 -10.40
CA ILE A 101 -10.63 -3.11 -11.70
C ILE A 101 -11.87 -2.91 -12.58
N ALA A 102 -13.06 -3.17 -12.03
CA ALA A 102 -14.30 -3.04 -12.79
C ALA A 102 -14.56 -1.61 -13.28
N ALA A 103 -14.11 -0.61 -12.51
CA ALA A 103 -14.21 0.80 -12.86
C ALA A 103 -13.01 1.34 -13.66
N ASP A 104 -11.98 0.52 -13.91
CA ASP A 104 -10.70 0.97 -14.50
C ASP A 104 -10.09 2.17 -13.73
N ALA A 105 -10.25 2.17 -12.40
CA ALA A 105 -9.95 3.33 -11.57
C ALA A 105 -8.45 3.59 -11.45
N SER A 106 -8.06 4.85 -11.67
CA SER A 106 -6.67 5.33 -11.60
C SER A 106 -6.46 6.37 -10.49
N THR A 107 -7.54 6.95 -9.98
CA THR A 107 -7.55 7.95 -8.91
C THR A 107 -8.39 7.50 -7.72
N LEU A 108 -8.15 8.10 -6.55
CA LEU A 108 -8.90 7.77 -5.34
C LEU A 108 -10.38 8.14 -5.50
N GLU A 109 -10.66 9.27 -6.15
CA GLU A 109 -12.00 9.77 -6.41
C GLU A 109 -12.79 8.78 -7.29
N GLU A 110 -12.19 8.29 -8.38
CA GLU A 110 -12.77 7.24 -9.22
C GLU A 110 -13.03 5.96 -8.41
N LEU A 111 -12.06 5.55 -7.59
CA LEU A 111 -12.21 4.35 -6.76
C LEU A 111 -13.33 4.50 -5.74
N GLN A 112 -13.45 5.64 -5.05
CA GLN A 112 -14.51 5.87 -4.06
C GLN A 112 -15.91 5.81 -4.68
N ALA A 113 -16.05 6.28 -5.92
CA ALA A 113 -17.30 6.22 -6.68
C ALA A 113 -17.57 4.85 -7.32
N ALA A 114 -16.55 4.00 -7.48
CA ALA A 114 -16.69 2.67 -8.06
C ALA A 114 -17.66 1.81 -7.24
N SER A 115 -18.38 0.92 -7.90
CA SER A 115 -19.38 0.06 -7.26
C SER A 115 -18.96 -1.41 -7.24
N TYR A 116 -19.27 -2.06 -6.14
CA TYR A 116 -19.21 -3.51 -5.99
C TYR A 116 -20.51 -4.00 -5.33
N GLU A 117 -21.17 -4.97 -5.95
CA GLU A 117 -22.45 -5.55 -5.51
C GLU A 117 -23.54 -4.50 -5.18
N GLY A 118 -23.59 -3.41 -5.95
CA GLY A 118 -24.62 -2.38 -5.83
C GLY A 118 -24.39 -1.33 -4.73
N LYS A 119 -23.19 -1.30 -4.13
CA LYS A 119 -22.73 -0.23 -3.22
C LYS A 119 -21.50 0.46 -3.75
N THR A 120 -21.30 1.72 -3.42
CA THR A 120 -20.03 2.39 -3.72
C THR A 120 -18.93 1.94 -2.75
N VAL A 121 -17.67 2.12 -3.14
CA VAL A 121 -16.53 1.86 -2.24
C VAL A 121 -16.60 2.74 -0.98
N GLU A 122 -17.11 3.97 -1.09
CA GLU A 122 -17.37 4.83 0.07
C GLU A 122 -18.37 4.19 1.07
N GLU A 123 -19.48 3.66 0.56
CA GLU A 123 -20.48 2.96 1.37
C GLU A 123 -19.92 1.67 1.98
N LEU A 124 -19.15 0.89 1.20
CA LEU A 124 -18.47 -0.32 1.69
C LEU A 124 -17.48 0.02 2.81
N THR A 125 -16.74 1.12 2.69
CA THR A 125 -15.78 1.58 3.69
C THR A 125 -16.50 1.96 4.99
N THR A 126 -17.64 2.65 4.87
CA THR A 126 -18.50 3.01 6.01
C THR A 126 -19.05 1.77 6.72
N ASP A 127 -19.56 0.81 5.95
CA ASP A 127 -20.06 -0.47 6.48
C ASP A 127 -18.95 -1.28 7.17
N ALA A 128 -17.76 -1.32 6.58
CA ALA A 128 -16.59 -2.00 7.16
C ALA A 128 -16.19 -1.36 8.50
N GLY A 129 -16.08 -0.03 8.57
CA GLY A 129 -15.76 0.67 9.82
C GLY A 129 -16.83 0.50 10.91
N ALA A 130 -18.09 0.42 10.52
CA ALA A 130 -19.17 0.11 11.45
C ALA A 130 -19.06 -1.32 12.00
N LEU A 131 -18.81 -2.30 11.14
CA LEU A 131 -18.69 -3.70 11.51
C LEU A 131 -17.46 -3.96 12.39
N LEU A 132 -16.30 -3.45 11.98
CA LEU A 132 -15.00 -3.70 12.60
C LEU A 132 -14.77 -2.88 13.87
N GLY A 133 -15.52 -1.79 14.05
CA GLY A 133 -15.38 -0.96 15.25
C GLY A 133 -14.16 -0.03 15.22
N GLU A 134 -13.51 0.13 14.07
CA GLU A 134 -12.35 1.01 13.85
C GLU A 134 -12.63 2.04 12.75
N LYS A 135 -11.77 3.04 12.62
CA LYS A 135 -11.65 3.84 11.41
C LYS A 135 -11.03 2.97 10.32
N ILE A 136 -11.73 2.88 9.20
CA ILE A 136 -11.29 2.19 7.99
C ILE A 136 -11.16 3.23 6.89
N VAL A 137 -10.10 3.13 6.10
CA VAL A 137 -9.79 4.11 5.05
C VAL A 137 -9.38 3.36 3.80
N VAL A 138 -9.96 3.70 2.66
CA VAL A 138 -9.37 3.41 1.34
C VAL A 138 -8.42 4.57 1.06
N ARG A 139 -7.11 4.32 1.13
CA ARG A 139 -6.11 5.41 1.17
C ARG A 139 -5.69 5.85 -0.21
N ARG A 140 -5.51 4.91 -1.13
CA ARG A 140 -5.03 5.18 -2.48
C ARG A 140 -5.21 3.98 -3.40
N VAL A 141 -5.20 4.28 -4.69
CA VAL A 141 -5.13 3.32 -5.79
C VAL A 141 -3.95 3.68 -6.68
N ALA A 142 -3.36 2.68 -7.33
CA ALA A 142 -2.42 2.83 -8.42
C ALA A 142 -2.87 1.94 -9.57
N ARG A 143 -2.71 2.47 -10.78
CA ARG A 143 -2.91 1.76 -12.04
C ARG A 143 -1.63 1.88 -12.86
N VAL A 144 -1.11 0.75 -13.33
CA VAL A 144 0.10 0.68 -14.15
C VAL A 144 -0.20 -0.19 -15.36
N GLU A 145 0.04 0.33 -16.56
CA GLU A 145 -0.19 -0.36 -17.83
C GLU A 145 1.13 -0.50 -18.60
N GLY A 146 1.29 -1.62 -19.29
CA GLY A 146 2.46 -1.88 -20.11
C GLY A 146 2.33 -3.19 -20.88
N GLU A 147 3.33 -3.47 -21.70
CA GLU A 147 3.40 -4.71 -22.49
C GLU A 147 3.37 -5.95 -21.58
N ASN A 148 4.19 -5.95 -20.53
CA ASN A 148 4.18 -6.94 -19.46
C ASN A 148 4.11 -6.21 -18.10
N VAL A 149 3.22 -6.63 -17.21
CA VAL A 149 3.13 -6.06 -15.85
C VAL A 149 3.36 -7.14 -14.83
N ALA A 150 4.42 -7.00 -14.04
CA ALA A 150 4.71 -7.84 -12.89
C ALA A 150 4.05 -7.28 -11.62
N VAL A 151 3.56 -8.18 -10.77
CA VAL A 151 3.03 -7.87 -9.44
C VAL A 151 3.81 -8.60 -8.38
N TYR A 152 4.22 -7.90 -7.33
CA TYR A 152 4.85 -8.51 -6.15
C TYR A 152 4.21 -7.99 -4.87
N LEU A 153 3.76 -8.91 -4.02
CA LEU A 153 3.14 -8.63 -2.73
C LEU A 153 3.98 -9.26 -1.63
N HIS A 154 4.41 -8.44 -0.67
CA HIS A 154 5.25 -8.86 0.45
C HIS A 154 4.55 -8.71 1.78
N LYS A 155 4.60 -9.77 2.58
CA LYS A 155 4.14 -9.82 3.97
C LYS A 155 5.33 -9.52 4.89
N THR A 156 5.25 -8.44 5.66
CA THR A 156 6.28 -8.08 6.64
C THR A 156 6.26 -9.00 7.86
N SER A 157 5.14 -9.70 8.10
CA SER A 157 4.98 -10.74 9.11
C SER A 157 4.09 -11.86 8.57
N LYS A 158 4.31 -13.09 9.03
CA LYS A 158 3.53 -14.27 8.60
C LYS A 158 2.04 -14.13 8.87
N ASP A 159 1.69 -13.43 9.95
CA ASP A 159 0.31 -13.30 10.44
C ASP A 159 -0.43 -12.10 9.85
N LEU A 160 0.23 -11.29 9.01
CA LEU A 160 -0.37 -10.12 8.36
C LEU A 160 -0.69 -10.41 6.89
N PRO A 161 -1.70 -9.72 6.33
CA PRO A 161 -1.83 -9.63 4.87
C PRO A 161 -0.64 -8.87 4.28
N ALA A 162 -0.53 -8.85 2.95
CA ALA A 162 0.55 -8.13 2.28
C ALA A 162 0.55 -6.65 2.73
N GLN A 163 1.72 -6.17 3.17
CA GLN A 163 1.92 -4.80 3.65
C GLN A 163 2.68 -3.95 2.64
N VAL A 164 3.34 -4.59 1.67
CA VAL A 164 4.06 -3.92 0.60
C VAL A 164 3.58 -4.53 -0.70
N GLY A 165 3.24 -3.69 -1.67
CA GLY A 165 2.91 -4.11 -3.02
C GLY A 165 3.69 -3.32 -4.05
N VAL A 166 4.00 -3.99 -5.15
CA VAL A 166 4.70 -3.43 -6.29
C VAL A 166 3.97 -3.86 -7.56
N LEU A 167 3.75 -2.88 -8.44
CA LEU A 167 3.46 -3.09 -9.86
C LEU A 167 4.65 -2.59 -10.65
N LEU A 168 5.11 -3.35 -11.63
CA LEU A 168 6.20 -2.98 -12.53
C LEU A 168 5.81 -3.31 -13.97
N ALA A 169 5.69 -2.28 -14.81
CA ALA A 169 5.57 -2.44 -16.25
C ALA A 169 6.95 -2.54 -16.90
N VAL A 170 7.11 -3.54 -17.76
CA VAL A 170 8.32 -3.75 -18.57
C VAL A 170 7.93 -4.06 -20.02
N SER A 171 8.75 -3.59 -20.97
CA SER A 171 8.72 -4.04 -22.36
C SER A 171 9.83 -5.06 -22.63
N GLY A 172 9.64 -5.84 -23.69
CA GLY A 172 10.58 -6.89 -24.12
C GLY A 172 10.00 -8.30 -24.06
N GLU A 173 10.78 -9.27 -24.54
CA GLU A 173 10.39 -10.69 -24.60
C GLU A 173 10.92 -11.48 -23.41
N ASN A 174 10.17 -12.50 -22.94
CA ASN A 174 10.58 -13.41 -21.86
C ASN A 174 11.00 -12.69 -20.57
N THR A 175 10.26 -11.64 -20.18
CA THR A 175 10.66 -10.72 -19.11
C THR A 175 10.23 -11.16 -17.70
N ASP A 176 9.47 -12.25 -17.56
CA ASP A 176 8.83 -12.67 -16.29
C ASP A 176 9.81 -12.76 -15.12
N GLU A 177 10.95 -13.43 -15.31
CA GLU A 177 11.95 -13.63 -14.24
C GLU A 177 12.60 -12.32 -13.81
N ILE A 178 13.09 -11.52 -14.77
CA ILE A 178 13.74 -10.25 -14.46
C ILE A 178 12.74 -9.22 -13.90
N ALA A 179 11.51 -9.20 -14.40
CA ALA A 179 10.46 -8.31 -13.91
C ALA A 179 10.07 -8.65 -12.46
N HIS A 180 9.93 -9.95 -12.14
CA HIS A 180 9.72 -10.39 -10.76
C HIS A 180 10.87 -9.94 -9.85
N ASP A 181 12.10 -10.18 -10.27
CA ASP A 181 13.30 -9.85 -9.52
C ASP A 181 13.46 -8.35 -9.25
N VAL A 182 13.16 -7.52 -10.25
CA VAL A 182 13.16 -6.06 -10.11
C VAL A 182 11.98 -5.60 -9.25
N ALA A 183 10.81 -6.25 -9.31
CA ALA A 183 9.69 -5.94 -8.41
C ALA A 183 10.03 -6.24 -6.94
N VAL A 184 10.75 -7.34 -6.67
CA VAL A 184 11.29 -7.65 -5.34
C VAL A 184 12.30 -6.58 -4.89
N HIS A 185 13.18 -6.13 -5.79
CA HIS A 185 14.11 -5.05 -5.53
C HIS A 185 13.37 -3.74 -5.17
N ILE A 186 12.36 -3.33 -5.93
CA ILE A 186 11.55 -2.13 -5.65
C ILE A 186 10.92 -2.22 -4.26
N ALA A 187 10.37 -3.38 -3.89
CA ALA A 187 9.77 -3.59 -2.58
C ALA A 187 10.78 -3.31 -1.44
N ALA A 188 12.02 -3.77 -1.60
CA ALA A 188 13.10 -3.62 -0.62
C ALA A 188 13.74 -2.22 -0.61
N MET A 189 14.13 -1.71 -1.78
CA MET A 189 14.96 -0.51 -1.92
C MET A 189 14.16 0.79 -1.99
N SER A 190 12.84 0.70 -2.19
CA SER A 190 11.92 1.85 -2.12
C SER A 190 12.30 3.05 -3.02
N PRO A 191 12.67 2.86 -4.30
CA PRO A 191 12.86 3.98 -5.21
C PRO A 191 11.58 4.80 -5.31
N LYS A 192 11.72 6.11 -5.49
CA LYS A 192 10.61 7.06 -5.63
C LYS A 192 10.28 7.37 -7.08
N TYR A 193 11.28 7.28 -7.96
CA TYR A 193 11.22 7.66 -9.35
C TYR A 193 11.78 6.54 -10.22
N LEU A 194 11.41 6.49 -11.49
CA LEU A 194 11.96 5.50 -12.43
C LEU A 194 13.43 5.81 -12.72
N ASP A 195 13.69 7.07 -13.08
CA ASP A 195 14.98 7.62 -13.48
C ASP A 195 15.09 9.09 -13.03
N SER A 196 16.22 9.73 -13.34
CA SER A 196 16.45 11.14 -13.03
C SER A 196 15.51 12.09 -13.78
N GLU A 197 15.00 11.70 -14.95
CA GLU A 197 14.10 12.52 -15.77
C GLU A 197 12.69 12.59 -15.16
N SER A 198 12.32 11.56 -14.41
CA SER A 198 11.06 11.46 -13.67
C SER A 198 11.03 12.33 -12.40
N ILE A 199 12.14 12.96 -12.01
CA ILE A 199 12.23 13.80 -10.81
C ILE A 199 11.77 15.23 -11.13
N PRO A 200 10.89 15.84 -10.32
CA PRO A 200 10.51 17.25 -10.49
C PRO A 200 11.73 18.18 -10.51
N ALA A 201 11.76 19.10 -11.48
CA ALA A 201 12.90 19.98 -11.70
C ALA A 201 13.21 20.88 -10.48
N ASP A 202 12.19 21.33 -9.77
CA ASP A 202 12.31 22.11 -8.54
C ASP A 202 12.98 21.31 -7.40
N GLN A 203 12.73 20.01 -7.33
CA GLN A 203 13.41 19.12 -6.40
C GLN A 203 14.89 18.98 -6.78
N ILE A 204 15.20 18.77 -8.07
CA ILE A 204 16.59 18.68 -8.55
C ILE A 204 17.36 19.97 -8.22
N GLU A 205 16.77 21.13 -8.49
CA GLU A 205 17.40 22.43 -8.19
C GLU A 205 17.58 22.65 -6.68
N THR A 206 16.62 22.20 -5.87
CA THR A 206 16.73 22.21 -4.42
C THR A 206 17.90 21.34 -3.95
N GLU A 207 18.02 20.10 -4.43
CA GLU A 207 19.11 19.21 -4.06
C GLU A 207 20.48 19.74 -4.52
N LYS A 208 20.56 20.35 -5.71
CA LYS A 208 21.78 21.05 -6.16
C LYS A 208 22.20 22.15 -5.20
N ARG A 209 21.25 23.01 -4.82
CA ARG A 209 21.50 24.14 -3.91
C ARG A 209 21.95 23.64 -2.54
N VAL A 210 21.24 22.65 -1.97
CA VAL A 210 21.59 22.03 -0.69
C VAL A 210 22.99 21.44 -0.75
N ALA A 211 23.29 20.63 -1.78
CA ALA A 211 24.60 20.02 -1.96
C ALA A 211 25.73 21.07 -2.01
N ARG A 212 25.50 22.19 -2.69
CA ARG A 212 26.46 23.30 -2.81
C ARG A 212 26.66 24.05 -1.50
N GLU A 213 25.57 24.43 -0.83
CA GLU A 213 25.61 25.13 0.47
C GLU A 213 26.29 24.27 1.54
N THR A 214 25.98 22.99 1.61
CA THR A 214 26.64 22.05 2.52
C THR A 214 28.14 21.95 2.22
N ALA A 215 28.56 21.87 0.95
CA ALA A 215 29.97 21.82 0.60
C ALA A 215 30.73 23.12 0.98
N ILE A 216 30.08 24.28 0.86
CA ILE A 216 30.65 25.56 1.31
C ILE A 216 30.78 25.59 2.84
N ALA A 217 29.74 25.15 3.56
CA ALA A 217 29.76 25.09 5.02
C ALA A 217 30.84 24.14 5.57
N GLU A 218 31.16 23.08 4.83
CA GLU A 218 32.28 22.17 5.10
C GLU A 218 33.67 22.74 4.75
N GLY A 219 33.74 24.00 4.28
CA GLY A 219 35.00 24.67 3.93
C GLY A 219 35.66 24.16 2.65
N LYS A 220 34.90 23.56 1.73
CA LYS A 220 35.44 23.03 0.46
C LYS A 220 35.81 24.19 -0.48
N PRO A 221 36.96 24.14 -1.18
CA PRO A 221 37.36 25.19 -2.13
C PRO A 221 36.39 25.36 -3.30
N GLU A 222 36.18 26.60 -3.74
CA GLU A 222 35.25 26.93 -4.84
C GLU A 222 35.51 26.13 -6.12
N LYS A 223 36.79 25.92 -6.46
CA LYS A 223 37.21 25.19 -7.68
C LYS A 223 36.78 23.72 -7.74
N ILE A 224 36.37 23.13 -6.62
CA ILE A 224 35.93 21.73 -6.57
C ILE A 224 34.43 21.58 -6.24
N LEU A 225 33.72 22.69 -5.98
CA LEU A 225 32.31 22.63 -5.56
C LEU A 225 31.44 21.94 -6.60
N ASP A 226 31.59 22.27 -7.89
CA ASP A 226 30.76 21.70 -8.95
C ASP A 226 30.89 20.17 -9.02
N LYS A 227 32.11 19.65 -8.87
CA LYS A 227 32.37 18.20 -8.83
C LYS A 227 31.77 17.54 -7.58
N ILE A 228 31.77 18.23 -6.44
CA ILE A 228 31.17 17.73 -5.20
C ILE A 228 29.64 17.67 -5.37
N VAL A 229 29.05 18.72 -5.93
CA VAL A 229 27.60 18.79 -6.20
C VAL A 229 27.19 17.67 -7.15
N GLU A 230 27.93 17.48 -8.24
CA GLU A 230 27.69 16.38 -9.19
C GLU A 230 27.75 15.01 -8.51
N GLY A 231 28.76 14.76 -7.68
CA GLY A 231 28.89 13.51 -6.94
C GLY A 231 27.75 13.28 -5.93
N ARG A 232 27.28 14.33 -5.25
CA ARG A 232 26.16 14.27 -4.31
C ARG A 232 24.83 14.02 -5.03
N LEU A 233 24.60 14.68 -6.16
CA LEU A 233 23.43 14.42 -7.00
C LEU A 233 23.41 12.99 -7.52
N LYS A 234 24.57 12.46 -7.93
CA LYS A 234 24.67 11.05 -8.34
C LYS A 234 24.29 10.10 -7.20
N GLY A 235 24.70 10.40 -5.97
CA GLY A 235 24.25 9.67 -4.77
C GLY A 235 22.73 9.77 -4.57
N PHE A 236 22.18 10.97 -4.68
CA PHE A 236 20.73 11.20 -4.60
C PHE A 236 19.95 10.40 -5.64
N PHE A 237 20.41 10.36 -6.90
CA PHE A 237 19.79 9.54 -7.94
C PHE A 237 19.84 8.06 -7.58
N LYS A 238 21.03 7.53 -7.23
CA LYS A 238 21.18 6.13 -6.77
C LYS A 238 20.26 5.74 -5.62
N GLU A 239 19.86 6.68 -4.76
CA GLU A 239 18.95 6.41 -3.65
C GLU A 239 17.47 6.51 -4.07
N ASN A 240 17.13 7.39 -5.00
CA ASN A 240 15.74 7.77 -5.28
C ASN A 240 15.20 7.27 -6.62
N THR A 241 16.03 6.83 -7.56
CA THR A 241 15.61 6.35 -8.88
C THR A 241 15.83 4.84 -9.00
N LEU A 242 14.89 4.13 -9.62
CA LEU A 242 14.99 2.68 -9.81
C LEU A 242 16.19 2.33 -10.68
N LEU A 243 16.34 2.99 -11.83
CA LEU A 243 17.33 2.61 -12.84
C LEU A 243 18.78 2.83 -12.41
N ASP A 244 19.04 3.79 -11.51
CA ASP A 244 20.38 4.07 -10.99
C ASP A 244 20.74 3.23 -9.75
N GLN A 245 19.76 2.59 -9.09
CA GLN A 245 19.99 1.75 -7.92
C GLN A 245 20.90 0.56 -8.25
N ASP A 246 21.80 0.24 -7.33
CA ASP A 246 22.57 -1.00 -7.38
C ASP A 246 21.61 -2.18 -7.10
N PHE A 247 21.60 -3.18 -7.98
CA PHE A 247 20.62 -4.25 -7.93
C PHE A 247 20.80 -5.13 -6.69
N ALA A 248 19.71 -5.43 -5.99
CA ALA A 248 19.76 -6.03 -4.65
C ALA A 248 20.34 -7.46 -4.66
N LYS A 249 20.17 -8.21 -5.75
CA LYS A 249 20.77 -9.56 -5.90
C LYS A 249 22.21 -9.54 -6.41
N ASP A 250 22.62 -8.47 -7.10
CA ASP A 250 23.98 -8.27 -7.58
C ASP A 250 24.34 -6.79 -7.54
N SER A 251 24.94 -6.35 -6.44
CA SER A 251 25.29 -4.94 -6.21
C SER A 251 26.43 -4.45 -7.10
N LYS A 252 26.97 -5.28 -8.00
CA LYS A 252 27.96 -4.86 -9.00
C LYS A 252 27.31 -4.24 -10.23
N LYS A 253 26.00 -4.45 -10.42
CA LYS A 253 25.23 -3.96 -11.56
C LYS A 253 24.12 -3.04 -11.09
N SER A 254 23.79 -2.03 -11.89
CA SER A 254 22.57 -1.26 -11.66
C SER A 254 21.33 -2.02 -12.15
N VAL A 255 20.14 -1.59 -11.71
CA VAL A 255 18.87 -2.13 -12.22
C VAL A 255 18.75 -1.94 -13.73
N ALA A 256 19.16 -0.78 -14.26
CA ALA A 256 19.17 -0.55 -15.70
C ALA A 256 20.03 -1.56 -16.46
N GLN A 257 21.20 -1.92 -15.91
CA GLN A 257 22.10 -2.89 -16.53
C GLN A 257 21.49 -4.29 -16.55
N VAL A 258 20.91 -4.76 -15.45
CA VAL A 258 20.31 -6.11 -15.41
C VAL A 258 19.07 -6.22 -16.29
N LEU A 259 18.27 -5.16 -16.39
CA LEU A 259 17.15 -5.11 -17.34
C LEU A 259 17.65 -5.17 -18.79
N SER A 260 18.65 -4.35 -19.13
CA SER A 260 19.20 -4.31 -20.49
C SER A 260 19.84 -5.63 -20.91
N GLU A 261 20.60 -6.28 -20.02
CA GLU A 261 21.19 -7.61 -20.27
C GLU A 261 20.13 -8.70 -20.50
N ALA A 262 18.96 -8.55 -19.87
CA ALA A 262 17.81 -9.43 -20.05
C ALA A 262 16.92 -9.05 -21.26
N GLY A 263 17.28 -8.00 -22.01
CA GLY A 263 16.46 -7.50 -23.12
C GLY A 263 15.15 -6.83 -22.69
N ALA A 264 15.06 -6.41 -21.43
CA ALA A 264 13.91 -5.76 -20.84
C ALA A 264 14.12 -4.25 -20.66
N THR A 265 13.04 -3.48 -20.67
CA THR A 265 13.06 -2.05 -20.30
C THR A 265 11.91 -1.76 -19.35
N ALA A 266 12.20 -1.22 -18.16
CA ALA A 266 11.16 -0.77 -17.24
C ALA A 266 10.55 0.54 -17.74
N THR A 267 9.22 0.61 -17.77
CA THR A 267 8.49 1.76 -18.33
C THR A 267 7.69 2.52 -17.27
N ALA A 268 7.22 1.83 -16.23
CA ALA A 268 6.51 2.44 -15.11
C ALA A 268 6.52 1.50 -13.90
N PHE A 269 6.42 2.04 -12.70
CA PHE A 269 6.16 1.24 -11.51
C PHE A 269 5.32 2.00 -10.50
N ALA A 270 4.65 1.26 -9.63
CA ALA A 270 4.02 1.78 -8.44
C ALA A 270 4.43 0.93 -7.24
N ARG A 271 4.64 1.57 -6.09
CA ARG A 271 4.97 0.88 -4.84
C ARG A 271 4.16 1.45 -3.70
N PHE A 272 3.42 0.60 -3.00
CA PHE A 272 2.76 0.95 -1.75
C PHE A 272 3.42 0.23 -0.58
N ARG A 273 3.47 0.92 0.56
CA ARG A 273 3.75 0.34 1.87
C ARG A 273 2.69 0.86 2.82
N VAL A 274 2.01 -0.06 3.50
CA VAL A 274 0.97 0.27 4.48
C VAL A 274 1.51 1.31 5.46
N GLY A 275 0.75 2.39 5.64
CA GLY A 275 1.04 3.43 6.62
C GLY A 275 2.12 4.44 6.21
N ALA A 276 2.83 4.22 5.10
CA ALA A 276 3.93 5.07 4.62
C ALA A 276 3.47 6.36 3.93
#